data_AF-A0A0F3GUQ0-F1
#
_entry.id   AF-A0A0F3GUQ0-F1
#
_cell.length_a   1.000
_cell.length_b   1.000
_cell.length_c   1.000
_cell.angle_alpha   90.00
_cell.angle_beta   90.00
_cell.angle_gamma   90.00
#
_symmetry.space_group_name_H-M   'P 1'
#
loop_
_entity.id
_entity.type
_entity.pdbx_description
1 polymer ?
#
loop_
_entity_poly.entity_id
_entity_poly.type
_entity_poly.pdbx_seq_one_letter_code
_entity_poly.pdbx_strand_id
1 'polypeptide(L)'
;MAARIFKTIIEYEENNEPKKHNWEYNKGKDKIMLYNLLIISLFEKNELLLPDFERIHYVSANRIGPQDVYQKASTSDFLNVGSRGEFTANILDIMKNKTLPESSKNLLLPTIKLKKILDQTSAWLDHIFTGGKITIDALRVNLLQISLNSDSSRKMHKPSNVGFGYSYALPIIVSALIAEEGDILIVENPEAHLHPSAQAKIAYFLTLVSTCGVQVFIESHSDHILNGLRIAVKDEIIAPGDVNVMYFHRDDGGFKNDRISVDSDGMIEKWPKGFFDQSEIDLLRIHDV
;
A
#
# COMPACT_ATOMS: atom_id res chain seq x y z
N MET A 1 -6.71 -15.76 5.34
CA MET A 1 -5.42 -16.18 4.74
C MET A 1 -4.70 -14.93 4.25
N ALA A 2 -4.07 -14.15 5.13
CA ALA A 2 -3.49 -12.85 4.76
C ALA A 2 -1.99 -13.00 4.47
N ALA A 3 -1.56 -12.52 3.31
CA ALA A 3 -0.17 -12.26 2.97
C ALA A 3 0.13 -10.81 3.40
N ARG A 4 1.05 -10.59 4.35
CA ARG A 4 1.51 -9.22 4.64
C ARG A 4 2.91 -9.06 4.08
N ILE A 5 3.07 -8.03 3.26
CA ILE A 5 4.32 -7.75 2.57
C ILE A 5 4.90 -6.49 3.22
N PHE A 6 6.06 -6.70 3.81
CA PHE A 6 6.87 -5.73 4.53
C PHE A 6 8.00 -5.28 3.60
N LYS A 7 8.33 -3.99 3.61
CA LYS A 7 9.69 -3.56 3.29
C LYS A 7 10.48 -3.34 4.57
N THR A 8 11.59 -4.04 4.72
CA THR A 8 12.57 -3.79 5.78
C THR A 8 13.85 -3.33 5.12
N ILE A 9 14.08 -2.01 5.09
CA ILE A 9 15.42 -1.47 4.86
C ILE A 9 16.19 -1.62 6.18
N ILE A 10 17.47 -2.06 6.11
CA ILE A 10 18.66 -1.67 6.90
C ILE A 10 19.64 -2.88 6.97
N GLU A 11 20.78 -2.79 6.27
CA GLU A 11 22.06 -3.54 6.45
C GLU A 11 22.82 -2.97 7.68
N TYR A 12 23.70 -3.63 8.49
CA TYR A 12 24.72 -4.69 8.31
C TYR A 12 24.95 -5.56 9.59
N GLU A 13 25.82 -6.58 9.45
CA GLU A 13 26.37 -7.63 10.37
C GLU A 13 26.85 -7.15 11.76
N GLU A 14 26.78 -7.91 12.87
CA GLU A 14 27.54 -9.16 13.17
C GLU A 14 26.84 -10.05 14.23
N ASN A 15 26.93 -11.37 14.02
CA ASN A 15 26.87 -12.47 14.98
C ASN A 15 25.87 -12.37 16.16
N ASN A 16 24.74 -13.08 16.10
CA ASN A 16 24.25 -13.90 17.22
C ASN A 16 23.07 -14.81 16.82
N GLU A 17 23.08 -16.04 17.33
CA GLU A 17 22.05 -17.06 17.11
C GLU A 17 20.66 -16.64 17.64
N PRO A 18 19.55 -17.02 16.99
CA PRO A 18 18.21 -16.64 17.43
C PRO A 18 17.77 -17.44 18.66
N LYS A 19 17.47 -16.73 19.75
CA LYS A 19 16.74 -17.29 20.91
C LYS A 19 15.24 -17.40 20.59
N LYS A 20 14.70 -18.61 20.68
CA LYS A 20 13.25 -18.88 20.61
C LYS A 20 12.51 -18.20 21.77
N HIS A 21 11.61 -17.28 21.49
CA HIS A 21 10.65 -16.74 22.46
C HIS A 21 9.21 -17.08 22.04
N ASN A 22 8.52 -17.85 22.89
CA ASN A 22 7.09 -18.14 22.76
C ASN A 22 6.28 -17.02 23.40
N TRP A 23 5.28 -16.47 22.70
CA TRP A 23 4.34 -15.49 23.25
C TRP A 23 2.89 -15.91 22.98
N GLU A 24 2.07 -15.93 24.04
CA GLU A 24 0.64 -16.24 23.99
C GLU A 24 -0.20 -14.99 23.65
N TYR A 25 -1.10 -15.15 22.69
CA TYR A 25 -2.03 -14.11 22.22
C TYR A 25 -3.23 -13.97 23.17
N ASN A 26 -3.49 -12.75 23.66
CA ASN A 26 -4.69 -12.44 24.45
C ASN A 26 -5.71 -11.65 23.62
N LYS A 27 -6.95 -12.15 23.56
CA LYS A 27 -8.04 -11.66 22.69
C LYS A 27 -8.56 -10.29 23.13
N GLY A 28 -8.37 -9.26 22.30
CA GLY A 28 -9.17 -8.04 22.37
C GLY A 28 -8.61 -6.85 21.58
N LYS A 29 -9.26 -6.52 20.46
CA LYS A 29 -9.10 -5.32 19.60
C LYS A 29 -7.99 -5.40 18.54
N ASP A 30 -8.41 -5.37 17.28
CA ASP A 30 -7.58 -5.47 16.05
C ASP A 30 -6.44 -4.44 15.96
N LYS A 31 -6.49 -3.33 16.72
CA LYS A 31 -5.38 -2.37 16.86
C LYS A 31 -4.12 -2.95 17.52
N ILE A 32 -4.27 -3.96 18.38
CA ILE A 32 -3.15 -4.57 19.12
C ILE A 32 -2.33 -5.50 18.21
N MET A 33 -2.93 -6.05 17.15
CA MET A 33 -2.24 -7.03 16.31
C MET A 33 -1.21 -6.38 15.39
N LEU A 34 -1.50 -5.22 14.80
CA LEU A 34 -0.52 -4.44 14.02
C LEU A 34 0.59 -3.85 14.91
N TYR A 35 0.25 -3.38 16.11
CA TYR A 35 1.25 -2.93 17.10
C TYR A 35 2.19 -4.07 17.51
N ASN A 36 1.65 -5.25 17.80
CA ASN A 36 2.44 -6.44 18.11
C ASN A 36 3.28 -6.88 16.91
N LEU A 37 2.83 -6.70 15.68
CA LEU A 37 3.58 -7.06 14.47
C LEU A 37 4.71 -6.07 14.16
N LEU A 38 4.48 -4.77 14.39
CA LEU A 38 5.54 -3.77 14.31
C LEU A 38 6.59 -4.07 15.38
N ILE A 39 6.15 -4.40 16.60
CA ILE A 39 7.01 -4.84 17.70
C ILE A 39 7.78 -6.12 17.31
N ILE A 40 7.15 -7.16 16.78
CA ILE A 40 7.83 -8.41 16.38
C ILE A 40 8.93 -8.13 15.33
N SER A 41 8.64 -7.33 14.31
CA SER A 41 9.62 -6.91 13.30
C SER A 41 10.80 -6.13 13.90
N LEU A 42 10.51 -5.24 14.86
CA LEU A 42 11.51 -4.41 15.54
C LEU A 42 12.37 -5.21 16.53
N PHE A 43 11.83 -6.22 17.20
CA PHE A 43 12.54 -7.02 18.21
C PHE A 43 13.44 -8.12 17.64
N GLU A 44 13.25 -8.53 16.37
CA GLU A 44 14.19 -9.46 15.71
C GLU A 44 15.55 -8.82 15.40
N LYS A 45 15.67 -7.48 15.41
CA LYS A 45 16.94 -6.76 15.32
C LYS A 45 17.33 -6.23 16.70
N ASN A 46 18.39 -6.79 17.27
CA ASN A 46 18.80 -6.58 18.67
C ASN A 46 19.32 -5.17 19.00
N GLU A 47 19.27 -4.22 18.07
CA GLU A 47 19.57 -2.81 18.28
C GLU A 47 18.80 -2.01 17.21
N LEU A 48 17.71 -1.33 17.55
CA LEU A 48 17.20 -0.27 16.69
C LEU A 48 16.41 0.77 17.50
N LEU A 49 16.75 2.04 17.26
CA LEU A 49 15.98 3.22 17.65
C LEU A 49 14.51 2.98 17.30
N LEU A 50 13.62 3.11 18.29
CA LEU A 50 12.17 3.02 18.05
C LEU A 50 11.82 3.99 16.92
N PRO A 51 11.14 3.54 15.84
CA PRO A 51 10.71 4.45 14.79
C PRO A 51 9.86 5.56 15.40
N ASP A 52 9.92 6.75 14.82
CA ASP A 52 9.06 7.85 15.25
C ASP A 52 7.61 7.52 14.87
N PHE A 53 6.88 6.95 15.84
CA PHE A 53 5.48 6.55 15.70
C PHE A 53 4.53 7.73 15.47
N GLU A 54 5.02 8.97 15.51
CA GLU A 54 4.21 10.16 15.23
C GLU A 54 3.97 10.37 13.73
N ARG A 55 4.78 9.77 12.85
CA ARG A 55 4.72 9.97 11.38
C ARG A 55 4.21 8.74 10.63
N ILE A 56 2.99 8.30 10.99
CA ILE A 56 2.34 7.11 10.39
C ILE A 56 1.15 7.52 9.52
N HIS A 57 1.27 7.23 8.23
CA HIS A 57 0.15 7.20 7.30
C HIS A 57 -0.52 5.83 7.36
N TYR A 58 -1.82 5.78 7.67
CA TYR A 58 -2.58 4.54 7.71
C TYR A 58 -3.83 4.63 6.83
N VAL A 59 -3.99 3.65 5.95
CA VAL A 59 -5.15 3.50 5.08
C VAL A 59 -5.76 2.11 5.31
N SER A 60 -6.86 2.07 6.04
CA SER A 60 -7.58 0.84 6.39
C SER A 60 -8.29 0.20 5.19
N ALA A 61 -8.72 -1.05 5.31
CA ALA A 61 -9.53 -1.73 4.30
C ALA A 61 -10.94 -1.12 4.15
N ASN A 62 -11.50 -0.55 5.23
CA ASN A 62 -12.85 0.02 5.29
C ASN A 62 -12.90 1.50 4.84
N ARG A 63 -12.38 1.76 3.64
CA ARG A 63 -12.31 3.10 3.05
C ARG A 63 -13.70 3.64 2.75
N ILE A 64 -13.85 4.96 2.83
CA ILE A 64 -15.07 5.60 2.36
C ILE A 64 -15.19 5.39 0.85
N GLY A 65 -16.38 5.00 0.40
CA GLY A 65 -16.70 4.90 -1.02
C GLY A 65 -16.85 6.27 -1.67
N PRO A 66 -17.25 6.31 -2.95
CA PRO A 66 -17.43 7.56 -3.69
C PRO A 66 -18.38 8.52 -2.95
N GLN A 67 -17.94 9.76 -2.77
CA GLN A 67 -18.76 10.84 -2.22
C GLN A 67 -19.06 11.87 -3.30
N ASP A 68 -20.26 12.44 -3.24
CA ASP A 68 -20.68 13.54 -4.10
C ASP A 68 -20.04 14.87 -3.69
N VAL A 69 -19.85 15.07 -2.38
CA VAL A 69 -19.24 16.26 -1.79
C VAL A 69 -18.41 15.87 -0.57
N TYR A 70 -17.35 16.64 -0.31
CA TYR A 70 -16.45 16.44 0.82
C TYR A 70 -16.44 17.71 1.66
N GLN A 71 -16.44 17.58 2.99
CA GLN A 71 -16.32 18.73 3.88
C GLN A 71 -14.84 19.11 4.04
N LYS A 72 -14.56 20.41 4.03
CA LYS A 72 -13.24 20.90 4.46
C LYS A 72 -13.10 20.65 5.95
N ALA A 73 -11.92 20.19 6.35
CA ALA A 73 -11.60 19.92 7.74
C ALA A 73 -10.33 20.70 8.12
N SER A 74 -10.27 21.13 9.38
CA SER A 74 -9.03 21.61 9.98
C SER A 74 -8.00 20.47 10.00
N THR A 75 -6.75 20.79 9.67
CA THR A 75 -5.68 19.81 9.63
C THR A 75 -4.88 19.82 10.92
N SER A 76 -4.38 18.65 11.32
CA SER A 76 -3.28 18.50 12.29
C SER A 76 -1.96 18.94 11.67
N ASP A 77 -0.91 19.04 12.50
CA ASP A 77 0.46 19.31 12.05
C ASP A 77 0.96 18.22 11.08
N PHE A 78 0.63 16.96 11.36
CA PHE A 78 0.86 15.85 10.44
C PHE A 78 -0.32 15.68 9.48
N LEU A 79 -0.10 16.00 8.19
CA LEU A 79 -1.10 15.89 7.14
C LEU A 79 -1.31 14.42 6.75
N ASN A 80 -2.54 13.93 6.84
CA ASN A 80 -2.90 12.57 6.45
C ASN A 80 -4.32 12.52 5.87
N VAL A 81 -4.62 11.45 5.14
CA VAL A 81 -5.92 11.28 4.48
C VAL A 81 -7.03 10.74 5.40
N GLY A 82 -6.73 10.48 6.67
CA GLY A 82 -7.58 9.74 7.59
C GLY A 82 -7.59 8.24 7.29
N SER A 83 -7.86 7.42 8.31
CA SER A 83 -7.79 5.95 8.18
C SER A 83 -8.73 5.38 7.11
N ARG A 84 -9.82 6.06 6.79
CA ARG A 84 -10.79 5.64 5.79
C ARG A 84 -10.69 6.47 4.51
N GLY A 85 -9.73 7.40 4.42
CA GLY A 85 -9.62 8.33 3.29
C GLY A 85 -10.58 9.52 3.37
N GLU A 86 -11.22 9.76 4.52
CA GLU A 86 -12.21 10.83 4.72
C GLU A 86 -11.67 12.25 4.47
N PHE A 87 -10.35 12.46 4.62
CA PHE A 87 -9.70 13.74 4.39
C PHE A 87 -8.99 13.84 3.04
N THR A 88 -9.09 12.83 2.18
CA THR A 88 -8.39 12.79 0.87
C THR A 88 -8.64 14.05 0.03
N ALA A 89 -9.91 14.46 -0.09
CA ALA A 89 -10.26 15.69 -0.80
C ALA A 89 -9.65 16.93 -0.12
N ASN A 90 -9.72 17.02 1.21
CA ASN A 90 -9.16 18.15 1.96
C ASN A 90 -7.65 18.26 1.75
N ILE A 91 -6.93 17.15 1.85
CA ILE A 91 -5.48 17.09 1.64
C ILE A 91 -5.13 17.43 0.19
N LEU A 92 -5.87 16.92 -0.80
CA LEU A 92 -5.65 17.30 -2.20
C LEU A 92 -5.86 18.79 -2.41
N ASP A 93 -6.88 19.42 -1.83
CA ASP A 93 -7.10 20.86 -2.00
C ASP A 93 -5.96 21.69 -1.41
N ILE A 94 -5.44 21.28 -0.25
CA ILE A 94 -4.31 21.93 0.44
C ILE A 94 -3.00 21.73 -0.34
N MET A 95 -2.74 20.50 -0.80
CA MET A 95 -1.44 20.09 -1.31
C MET A 95 -1.35 20.10 -2.84
N LYS A 96 -2.44 20.36 -3.58
CA LYS A 96 -2.49 20.24 -5.05
C LYS A 96 -1.36 20.94 -5.80
N ASN A 97 -0.86 22.06 -5.27
CA ASN A 97 0.22 22.85 -5.87
C ASN A 97 1.61 22.59 -5.26
N LYS A 98 1.71 21.84 -4.15
CA LYS A 98 3.01 21.46 -3.57
C LYS A 98 3.70 20.52 -4.54
N THR A 99 4.99 20.78 -4.75
CA THR A 99 5.85 19.97 -5.60
C THR A 99 6.45 18.84 -4.76
N LEU A 100 6.50 17.63 -5.33
CA LEU A 100 7.17 16.51 -4.69
C LEU A 100 8.65 16.84 -4.47
N PRO A 101 9.21 16.47 -3.30
CA PRO A 101 10.62 16.66 -3.02
C PRO A 101 11.47 15.77 -3.93
N GLU A 102 12.76 16.08 -4.03
CA GLU A 102 13.68 15.32 -4.90
C GLU A 102 13.92 13.88 -4.39
N SER A 103 13.74 13.63 -3.09
CA SER A 103 13.73 12.28 -2.51
C SER A 103 12.62 11.41 -3.10
N SER A 104 11.53 12.00 -3.61
CA SER A 104 10.42 11.30 -4.27
C SER A 104 10.59 11.14 -5.78
N LYS A 105 11.80 11.35 -6.34
CA LYS A 105 12.02 11.30 -7.80
C LYS A 105 11.60 9.97 -8.43
N ASN A 106 11.72 8.86 -7.71
CA ASN A 106 11.36 7.52 -8.19
C ASN A 106 9.83 7.33 -8.32
N LEU A 107 9.03 8.21 -7.69
CA LEU A 107 7.57 8.24 -7.83
C LEU A 107 7.10 9.01 -9.06
N LEU A 108 7.98 9.73 -9.74
CA LEU A 108 7.62 10.48 -10.93
C LEU A 108 7.51 9.53 -12.12
N LEU A 109 6.32 9.46 -12.72
CA LEU A 109 6.17 8.73 -13.97
C LEU A 109 6.99 9.41 -15.09
N PRO A 110 7.80 8.67 -15.86
CA PRO A 110 8.67 9.25 -16.90
C PRO A 110 7.93 10.08 -17.95
N THR A 111 6.64 9.79 -18.13
CA THR A 111 5.76 10.45 -19.10
C THR A 111 5.31 11.85 -18.66
N ILE A 112 5.48 12.24 -17.40
CA ILE A 112 4.94 13.51 -16.86
C ILE A 112 6.05 14.37 -16.26
N LYS A 113 6.30 15.53 -16.88
CA LYS A 113 7.26 16.54 -16.38
C LYS A 113 6.75 17.34 -15.17
N LEU A 114 5.46 17.28 -14.87
CA LEU A 114 4.83 18.03 -13.78
C LEU A 114 5.08 17.33 -12.45
N LYS A 115 5.69 18.02 -11.49
CA LYS A 115 6.03 17.45 -10.17
C LYS A 115 5.00 17.73 -9.07
N LYS A 116 3.87 18.37 -9.38
CA LYS A 116 2.86 18.74 -8.37
C LYS A 116 2.04 17.54 -7.93
N ILE A 117 1.59 17.54 -6.67
CA ILE A 117 0.84 16.41 -6.09
C ILE A 117 -0.44 16.10 -6.88
N LEU A 118 -1.23 17.09 -7.29
CA LEU A 118 -2.47 16.81 -8.03
C LEU A 118 -2.17 16.19 -9.40
N ASP A 119 -1.15 16.70 -10.09
CA ASP A 119 -0.74 16.19 -11.40
C ASP A 119 -0.23 14.75 -11.29
N GLN A 120 0.57 14.44 -10.26
CA GLN A 120 1.07 13.09 -9.99
C GLN A 120 -0.04 12.15 -9.49
N THR A 121 -1.00 12.64 -8.72
CA THR A 121 -2.19 11.87 -8.34
C THR A 121 -2.97 11.45 -9.60
N SER A 122 -3.19 12.40 -10.51
CA SER A 122 -3.82 12.11 -11.79
C SER A 122 -3.00 11.13 -12.64
N ALA A 123 -1.68 11.27 -12.65
CA ALA A 123 -0.75 10.42 -13.39
C ALA A 123 -0.86 8.95 -12.94
N TRP A 124 -0.84 8.74 -11.62
CA TRP A 124 -0.91 7.41 -11.02
C TRP A 124 -2.29 6.77 -11.18
N LEU A 125 -3.37 7.55 -11.08
CA LEU A 125 -4.71 7.06 -11.42
C LEU A 125 -4.77 6.58 -12.87
N ASP A 126 -4.30 7.42 -13.82
CA ASP A 126 -4.28 7.08 -15.24
C ASP A 126 -3.45 5.83 -15.51
N HIS A 127 -2.27 5.71 -14.88
CA HIS A 127 -1.42 4.54 -15.01
C HIS A 127 -2.09 3.27 -14.47
N ILE A 128 -2.64 3.32 -13.25
CA ILE A 128 -3.25 2.17 -12.57
C ILE A 128 -4.50 1.69 -13.33
N PHE A 129 -5.39 2.61 -13.71
CA PHE A 129 -6.69 2.26 -14.30
C PHE A 129 -6.73 2.32 -15.84
N THR A 130 -5.66 2.76 -16.49
CA THR A 130 -5.60 2.98 -17.96
C THR A 130 -6.59 4.07 -18.40
N GLY A 131 -6.57 5.17 -17.66
CA GLY A 131 -7.56 6.24 -17.69
C GLY A 131 -7.76 6.76 -16.26
N GLY A 132 -7.98 8.06 -16.08
CA GLY A 132 -8.06 8.59 -14.72
C GLY A 132 -7.51 10.00 -14.59
N LYS A 133 -8.32 11.00 -14.93
CA LYS A 133 -8.03 12.39 -14.58
C LYS A 133 -8.81 12.81 -13.37
N ILE A 134 -8.17 13.55 -12.48
CA ILE A 134 -8.79 14.10 -11.28
C ILE A 134 -8.72 15.62 -11.26
N THR A 135 -9.83 16.26 -10.89
CA THR A 135 -9.86 17.67 -10.49
C THR A 135 -10.46 17.79 -9.11
N ILE A 136 -10.10 18.87 -8.41
CA ILE A 136 -10.68 19.23 -7.14
C ILE A 136 -11.06 20.71 -7.11
N ASP A 137 -12.33 20.95 -6.86
CA ASP A 137 -12.95 22.27 -6.94
C ASP A 137 -13.65 22.62 -5.63
N ALA A 138 -13.50 23.86 -5.19
CA ALA A 138 -14.25 24.38 -4.04
C ALA A 138 -15.64 24.81 -4.50
N LEU A 139 -16.67 24.09 -4.07
CA LEU A 139 -18.06 24.46 -4.36
C LEU A 139 -18.53 25.62 -3.48
N ARG A 140 -18.08 25.64 -2.23
CA ARG A 140 -18.36 26.66 -1.21
C ARG A 140 -17.15 26.76 -0.28
N VAL A 141 -17.18 27.72 0.64
CA VAL A 141 -16.12 27.93 1.65
C VAL A 141 -15.71 26.62 2.33
N ASN A 142 -16.68 25.77 2.70
CA ASN A 142 -16.45 24.53 3.46
C ASN A 142 -16.74 23.23 2.68
N LEU A 143 -16.98 23.29 1.36
CA LEU A 143 -17.34 22.11 0.56
C LEU A 143 -16.44 21.98 -0.67
N LEU A 144 -15.92 20.77 -0.86
CA LEU A 144 -15.09 20.36 -1.98
C LEU A 144 -15.84 19.35 -2.84
N GLN A 145 -15.56 19.38 -4.13
CA GLN A 145 -15.99 18.36 -5.08
C GLN A 145 -14.78 17.81 -5.81
N ILE A 146 -14.64 16.49 -5.76
CA ILE A 146 -13.74 15.75 -6.64
C ILE A 146 -14.51 15.45 -7.92
N SER A 147 -13.87 15.61 -9.06
CA SER A 147 -14.37 15.09 -10.33
C SER A 147 -13.33 14.19 -10.97
N LEU A 148 -13.78 13.09 -11.59
CA LEU A 148 -12.94 12.07 -12.20
C LEU A 148 -13.35 11.83 -13.66
N ASN A 149 -12.41 11.52 -14.54
CA ASN A 149 -12.71 10.82 -15.79
C ASN A 149 -12.23 9.37 -15.67
N SER A 150 -12.84 8.46 -16.44
CA SER A 150 -12.45 7.04 -16.48
C SER A 150 -12.07 6.57 -17.89
N ASP A 151 -11.95 7.50 -18.82
CA ASP A 151 -11.68 7.25 -20.24
C ASP A 151 -10.79 8.36 -20.83
N SER A 152 -10.52 8.28 -22.13
CA SER A 152 -9.78 9.34 -22.83
C SER A 152 -10.62 10.59 -23.12
N SER A 153 -11.90 10.64 -22.71
CA SER A 153 -12.76 11.79 -22.94
C SER A 153 -12.37 12.94 -22.02
N ARG A 154 -12.66 14.18 -22.42
CA ARG A 154 -12.46 15.35 -21.56
C ARG A 154 -13.57 15.52 -20.52
N LYS A 155 -14.58 14.65 -20.50
CA LYS A 155 -15.75 14.82 -19.65
C LYS A 155 -15.40 14.34 -18.24
N MET A 156 -15.61 15.24 -17.28
CA MET A 156 -15.44 14.94 -15.87
C MET A 156 -16.77 14.47 -15.27
N HIS A 157 -16.70 13.47 -14.40
CA HIS A 157 -17.83 12.82 -13.75
C HIS A 157 -17.66 12.89 -12.23
N LYS A 158 -18.77 12.81 -11.50
CA LYS A 158 -18.72 12.61 -10.05
C LYS A 158 -18.11 11.23 -9.72
N PRO A 159 -17.46 11.06 -8.56
CA PRO A 159 -16.95 9.77 -8.12
C PRO A 159 -18.00 8.66 -8.11
N SER A 160 -19.26 8.99 -7.80
CA SER A 160 -20.41 8.08 -7.81
C SER A 160 -20.77 7.53 -9.20
N ASN A 161 -20.27 8.16 -10.26
CA ASN A 161 -20.51 7.78 -11.65
C ASN A 161 -19.28 7.16 -12.33
N VAL A 162 -18.23 6.83 -11.57
CA VAL A 162 -17.07 6.06 -12.02
C VAL A 162 -16.92 4.79 -11.19
N GLY A 163 -16.06 3.87 -11.61
CA GLY A 163 -15.84 2.61 -10.89
C GLY A 163 -15.36 2.83 -9.45
N PHE A 164 -15.86 2.02 -8.50
CA PHE A 164 -15.51 2.12 -7.08
C PHE A 164 -14.00 2.05 -6.81
N GLY A 165 -13.25 1.32 -7.65
CA GLY A 165 -11.79 1.21 -7.55
C GLY A 165 -11.07 2.56 -7.52
N TYR A 166 -11.54 3.57 -8.27
CA TYR A 166 -10.93 4.91 -8.25
C TYR A 166 -11.03 5.55 -6.87
N SER A 167 -12.20 5.47 -6.23
CA SER A 167 -12.40 6.06 -4.90
C SER A 167 -11.62 5.30 -3.82
N TYR A 168 -11.46 3.98 -3.98
CA TYR A 168 -10.70 3.17 -3.04
C TYR A 168 -9.18 3.31 -3.20
N ALA A 169 -8.68 3.52 -4.42
CA ALA A 169 -7.25 3.72 -4.67
C ALA A 169 -6.80 5.15 -4.36
N LEU A 170 -7.67 6.15 -4.52
CA LEU A 170 -7.32 7.55 -4.32
C LEU A 170 -6.66 7.86 -2.96
N PRO A 171 -7.21 7.46 -1.79
CA PRO A 171 -6.55 7.71 -0.51
C PRO A 171 -5.17 7.05 -0.42
N ILE A 172 -4.98 5.86 -1.01
CA ILE A 172 -3.67 5.17 -1.04
C ILE A 172 -2.67 6.01 -1.83
N ILE A 173 -3.05 6.45 -3.03
CA ILE A 173 -2.21 7.26 -3.93
C ILE A 173 -1.84 8.58 -3.25
N VAL A 174 -2.83 9.30 -2.71
CA VAL A 174 -2.58 10.59 -2.06
C VAL A 174 -1.72 10.43 -0.82
N SER A 175 -1.99 9.43 0.01
CA SER A 175 -1.19 9.16 1.22
C SER A 175 0.26 8.82 0.89
N ALA A 176 0.49 8.04 -0.17
CA ALA A 176 1.82 7.70 -0.66
C ALA A 176 2.57 8.91 -1.23
N LEU A 177 1.89 9.81 -1.95
CA LEU A 177 2.50 11.00 -2.54
C LEU A 177 2.83 12.09 -1.52
N ILE A 178 2.13 12.13 -0.38
CA ILE A 178 2.43 13.08 0.70
C ILE A 178 3.39 12.51 1.75
N ALA A 179 3.64 11.20 1.75
CA ALA A 179 4.60 10.57 2.63
C ALA A 179 6.01 11.04 2.30
N GLU A 180 6.77 11.38 3.34
CA GLU A 180 8.14 11.85 3.22
C GLU A 180 9.13 10.77 3.71
N GLU A 181 10.41 10.92 3.37
CA GLU A 181 11.47 10.02 3.83
C GLU A 181 11.45 9.88 5.36
N GLY A 182 11.51 8.63 5.85
CA GLY A 182 11.37 8.31 7.27
C GLY A 182 9.94 8.06 7.74
N ASP A 183 8.92 8.42 6.96
CA ASP A 183 7.53 8.10 7.30
C ASP A 183 7.24 6.59 7.19
N ILE A 184 6.21 6.15 7.90
CA ILE A 184 5.63 4.82 7.76
C ILE A 184 4.31 4.94 6.99
N LEU A 185 4.12 4.10 5.97
CA LEU A 185 2.86 3.94 5.24
C LEU A 185 2.32 2.52 5.42
N ILE A 186 1.13 2.41 6.00
CA ILE A 186 0.43 1.14 6.21
C ILE A 186 -0.83 1.13 5.37
N VAL A 187 -0.97 0.12 4.51
CA VAL A 187 -2.13 -0.04 3.62
C VAL A 187 -2.73 -1.43 3.78
N GLU A 188 -4.01 -1.48 4.15
CA GLU A 188 -4.80 -2.71 4.23
C GLU A 188 -5.62 -2.93 2.97
N ASN A 189 -5.65 -4.17 2.49
CA ASN A 189 -6.31 -4.64 1.28
C ASN A 189 -6.25 -3.61 0.13
N PRO A 190 -5.06 -3.21 -0.37
CA PRO A 190 -4.96 -2.29 -1.51
C PRO A 190 -5.70 -2.82 -2.75
N GLU A 191 -5.93 -4.13 -2.84
CA GLU A 191 -6.65 -4.80 -3.92
C GLU A 191 -8.17 -4.56 -3.96
N ALA A 192 -8.75 -4.01 -2.90
CA ALA A 192 -10.21 -3.93 -2.77
C ALA A 192 -10.84 -3.12 -3.94
N HIS A 193 -11.82 -3.73 -4.60
CA HIS A 193 -12.52 -3.20 -5.79
C HIS A 193 -11.63 -2.92 -7.01
N LEU A 194 -10.41 -3.47 -7.06
CA LEU A 194 -9.51 -3.35 -8.20
C LEU A 194 -9.54 -4.61 -9.07
N HIS A 195 -9.46 -4.41 -10.38
CA HIS A 195 -9.15 -5.51 -11.30
C HIS A 195 -7.72 -6.01 -11.09
N PRO A 196 -7.43 -7.30 -11.38
CA PRO A 196 -6.09 -7.88 -11.29
C PRO A 196 -4.94 -7.02 -11.80
N SER A 197 -5.09 -6.41 -12.98
CA SER A 197 -4.07 -5.54 -13.57
C SER A 197 -3.82 -4.28 -12.74
N ALA A 198 -4.88 -3.68 -12.18
CA ALA A 198 -4.76 -2.52 -11.30
C ALA A 198 -4.14 -2.89 -9.94
N GLN A 199 -4.37 -4.12 -9.45
CA GLN A 199 -3.72 -4.65 -8.24
C GLN A 199 -2.20 -4.74 -8.44
N ALA A 200 -1.74 -5.32 -9.55
CA ALA A 200 -0.29 -5.39 -9.84
C ALA A 200 0.34 -3.99 -9.94
N LYS A 201 -0.35 -3.03 -10.57
CA LYS A 201 0.14 -1.65 -10.72
C LYS A 201 0.14 -0.86 -9.41
N ILE A 202 -0.84 -1.05 -8.52
CA ILE A 202 -0.81 -0.39 -7.21
C ILE A 202 0.27 -1.00 -6.30
N ALA A 203 0.56 -2.31 -6.42
CA ALA A 203 1.70 -2.92 -5.74
C ALA A 203 3.02 -2.31 -6.24
N TYR A 204 3.20 -2.21 -7.55
CA TYR A 204 4.35 -1.54 -8.15
C TYR A 204 4.53 -0.10 -7.65
N PHE A 205 3.43 0.68 -7.62
CA PHE A 205 3.43 2.04 -7.08
C PHE A 205 3.90 2.07 -5.62
N LEU A 206 3.35 1.24 -4.75
CA LEU A 206 3.75 1.15 -3.35
C LEU A 206 5.21 0.69 -3.18
N THR A 207 5.72 -0.16 -4.08
CA THR A 207 7.15 -0.47 -4.13
C THR A 207 7.98 0.76 -4.44
N LEU A 208 7.59 1.62 -5.38
CA LEU A 208 8.34 2.85 -5.66
C LEU A 208 8.32 3.83 -4.48
N VAL A 209 7.19 3.93 -3.76
CA VAL A 209 7.09 4.75 -2.52
C VAL A 209 8.17 4.32 -1.54
N SER A 210 8.33 3.02 -1.40
CA SER A 210 9.28 2.44 -0.50
C SER A 210 10.75 2.74 -0.86
N THR A 211 11.06 2.96 -2.15
CA THR A 211 12.43 3.33 -2.59
C THR A 211 12.75 4.79 -2.32
N CYS A 212 11.76 5.59 -1.93
CA CYS A 212 11.91 6.99 -1.54
C CYS A 212 12.18 7.16 -0.04
N GLY A 213 12.55 6.08 0.67
CA GLY A 213 12.86 6.10 2.09
C GLY A 213 11.62 6.02 3.01
N VAL A 214 10.44 5.73 2.47
CA VAL A 214 9.22 5.45 3.24
C VAL A 214 9.18 3.96 3.61
N GLN A 215 8.86 3.63 4.86
CA GLN A 215 8.64 2.25 5.26
C GLN A 215 7.21 1.83 4.91
N VAL A 216 7.06 0.88 3.99
CA VAL A 216 5.74 0.46 3.49
C VAL A 216 5.35 -0.91 4.05
N PHE A 217 4.15 -0.97 4.64
CA PHE A 217 3.51 -2.17 5.11
C PHE A 217 2.22 -2.40 4.32
N ILE A 218 2.11 -3.57 3.69
CA ILE A 218 0.93 -3.97 2.94
C ILE A 218 0.33 -5.21 3.58
N GLU A 219 -0.97 -5.16 3.88
CA GLU A 219 -1.75 -6.35 4.21
C GLU A 219 -2.65 -6.68 3.01
N SER A 220 -2.53 -7.90 2.48
CA SER A 220 -3.22 -8.29 1.25
C SER A 220 -3.61 -9.76 1.23
N HIS A 221 -4.65 -10.06 0.47
CA HIS A 221 -5.08 -11.41 0.12
C HIS A 221 -4.87 -11.72 -1.37
N SER A 222 -4.19 -10.84 -2.09
CA SER A 222 -4.04 -10.90 -3.55
C SER A 222 -2.68 -11.47 -3.97
N ASP A 223 -2.72 -12.50 -4.81
CA ASP A 223 -1.55 -13.00 -5.52
C ASP A 223 -1.01 -11.95 -6.51
N HIS A 224 -1.87 -11.13 -7.11
CA HIS A 224 -1.45 -10.03 -7.99
C HIS A 224 -0.65 -8.95 -7.26
N ILE A 225 -0.94 -8.67 -5.98
CA ILE A 225 -0.13 -7.77 -5.16
C ILE A 225 1.25 -8.39 -4.92
N LEU A 226 1.31 -9.65 -4.48
CA LEU A 226 2.57 -10.38 -4.29
C LEU A 226 3.40 -10.43 -5.58
N ASN A 227 2.77 -10.78 -6.70
CA ASN A 227 3.41 -10.88 -7.99
C ASN A 227 3.93 -9.52 -8.49
N GLY A 228 3.20 -8.42 -8.24
CA GLY A 228 3.70 -7.07 -8.52
C GLY A 228 5.00 -6.74 -7.79
N LEU A 229 5.14 -7.17 -6.54
CA LEU A 229 6.36 -7.00 -5.75
C LEU A 229 7.50 -7.89 -6.24
N ARG A 230 7.21 -9.16 -6.56
CA ARG A 230 8.18 -10.10 -7.14
C ARG A 230 8.72 -9.61 -8.48
N ILE A 231 7.85 -9.06 -9.33
CA ILE A 231 8.25 -8.43 -10.60
C ILE A 231 9.14 -7.22 -10.33
N ALA A 232 8.80 -6.38 -9.34
CA ALA A 232 9.65 -5.23 -9.01
C ALA A 232 11.05 -5.63 -8.50
N VAL A 233 11.18 -6.77 -7.80
CA VAL A 233 12.48 -7.34 -7.45
C VAL A 233 13.24 -7.77 -8.72
N LYS A 234 12.57 -8.53 -9.59
CA LYS A 234 13.15 -9.00 -10.85
C LYS A 234 13.60 -7.87 -11.78
N ASP A 235 12.84 -6.77 -11.79
CA ASP A 235 13.13 -5.56 -12.58
C ASP A 235 14.17 -4.65 -11.89
N GLU A 236 14.81 -5.11 -10.81
CA GLU A 236 15.85 -4.40 -10.04
C GLU A 236 15.40 -3.05 -9.47
N ILE A 237 14.09 -2.87 -9.26
CA ILE A 237 13.52 -1.65 -8.68
C ILE A 237 13.73 -1.62 -7.17
N ILE A 238 13.72 -2.79 -6.55
CA ILE A 238 13.93 -2.97 -5.12
C ILE A 238 14.81 -4.20 -4.90
N ALA A 239 15.75 -4.12 -3.96
CA ALA A 239 16.60 -5.26 -3.64
C ALA A 239 15.76 -6.38 -3.01
N PRO A 240 16.06 -7.66 -3.26
CA PRO A 240 15.38 -8.78 -2.63
C PRO A 240 15.40 -8.71 -1.10
N GLY A 241 16.53 -8.27 -0.52
CA GLY A 241 16.69 -8.12 0.93
C GLY A 241 15.81 -7.05 1.55
N ASP A 242 15.37 -6.07 0.75
CA ASP A 242 14.44 -5.05 1.21
C ASP A 242 13.00 -5.59 1.23
N VAL A 243 12.66 -6.63 0.46
CA VAL A 243 11.32 -7.22 0.41
C VAL A 243 11.19 -8.36 1.41
N ASN A 244 10.19 -8.27 2.27
CA ASN A 244 9.96 -9.20 3.36
C ASN A 244 8.51 -9.69 3.28
N VAL A 245 8.27 -10.93 2.87
CA VAL A 245 6.90 -11.47 2.78
C VAL A 245 6.64 -12.36 3.99
N MET A 246 5.54 -12.11 4.70
CA MET A 246 5.09 -12.94 5.81
C MET A 246 3.71 -13.52 5.51
N TYR A 247 3.62 -14.84 5.54
CA TYR A 247 2.37 -15.56 5.39
C TYR A 247 1.80 -15.92 6.75
N PHE A 248 0.57 -15.51 7.03
CA PHE A 248 -0.11 -15.82 8.28
C PHE A 248 -1.17 -16.89 8.08
N HIS A 249 -1.04 -18.00 8.81
CA HIS A 249 -1.94 -19.13 8.73
C HIS A 249 -2.24 -19.72 10.11
N ARG A 250 -3.22 -20.63 10.15
CA ARG A 250 -3.54 -21.44 11.33
C ARG A 250 -3.32 -22.90 11.02
N ASP A 251 -2.80 -23.63 11.98
CA ASP A 251 -2.75 -25.09 11.96
C ASP A 251 -3.30 -25.65 13.29
N ASP A 252 -3.25 -26.97 13.46
CA ASP A 252 -3.75 -27.67 14.65
C ASP A 252 -3.10 -27.17 15.96
N GLY A 253 -1.92 -26.53 15.86
CA GLY A 253 -1.17 -25.97 16.99
C GLY A 253 -1.42 -24.48 17.26
N GLY A 254 -2.26 -23.81 16.46
CA GLY A 254 -2.63 -22.41 16.65
C GLY A 254 -2.23 -21.49 15.49
N PHE A 255 -1.93 -20.23 15.80
CA PHE A 255 -1.55 -19.22 14.80
C PHE A 255 -0.06 -19.29 14.51
N LYS A 256 0.30 -19.36 13.23
CA LYS A 256 1.68 -19.40 12.76
C LYS A 256 1.94 -18.35 11.70
N ASN A 257 3.22 -18.02 11.54
CA ASN A 257 3.69 -17.16 10.47
C ASN A 257 4.91 -17.80 9.81
N ASP A 258 4.94 -17.76 8.48
CA ASP A 258 6.06 -18.21 7.67
C ASP A 258 6.66 -17.03 6.92
N ARG A 259 7.98 -16.84 7.07
CA ARG A 259 8.73 -15.90 6.26
C ARG A 259 8.99 -16.50 4.88
N ILE A 260 8.62 -15.77 3.85
CA ILE A 260 8.81 -16.16 2.45
C ILE A 260 9.88 -15.27 1.85
N SER A 261 10.97 -15.90 1.43
CA SER A 261 12.07 -15.23 0.74
C SER A 261 11.77 -15.14 -0.75
N VAL A 262 12.03 -13.97 -1.33
CA VAL A 262 12.05 -13.73 -2.78
C VAL A 262 13.50 -13.60 -3.18
N ASP A 263 13.94 -14.34 -4.20
CA ASP A 263 15.31 -14.24 -4.72
C ASP A 263 15.47 -13.08 -5.73
N SER A 264 16.69 -12.91 -6.27
CA SER A 264 17.00 -11.88 -7.26
C SER A 264 16.22 -12.00 -8.57
N ASP A 265 15.74 -13.19 -8.92
CA ASP A 265 14.93 -13.42 -10.12
C ASP A 265 13.42 -13.23 -9.85
N GLY A 266 13.05 -12.84 -8.63
CA GLY A 266 11.65 -12.70 -8.19
C GLY A 266 10.97 -14.05 -7.91
N MET A 267 11.72 -15.14 -7.79
CA MET A 267 11.18 -16.47 -7.51
C MET A 267 11.04 -16.71 -6.01
N ILE A 268 10.12 -17.59 -5.68
CA ILE A 268 9.92 -18.12 -4.32
C ILE A 268 10.22 -19.62 -4.42
N GLU A 269 11.32 -20.05 -3.79
CA GLU A 269 11.77 -21.44 -3.84
C GLU A 269 10.81 -22.38 -3.10
N LYS A 270 10.35 -21.95 -1.92
CA LYS A 270 9.48 -22.75 -1.05
C LYS A 270 8.16 -22.05 -0.79
N TRP A 271 7.13 -22.45 -1.53
CA TRP A 271 5.75 -22.01 -1.31
C TRP A 271 5.14 -22.77 -0.12
N PRO A 272 4.66 -22.06 0.92
CA PRO A 272 3.95 -22.72 2.01
C PRO A 272 2.65 -23.37 1.52
N LYS A 273 2.28 -24.49 2.12
CA LYS A 273 0.98 -25.11 1.85
C LYS A 273 -0.14 -24.15 2.23
N GLY A 274 -1.15 -24.02 1.37
CA GLY A 274 -2.22 -23.05 1.53
C GLY A 274 -1.81 -21.63 1.12
N PHE A 275 -0.64 -21.39 0.54
CA PHE A 275 -0.26 -20.05 0.07
C PHE A 275 -0.44 -19.96 -1.44
N PHE A 276 -1.59 -19.44 -1.87
CA PHE A 276 -1.95 -19.25 -3.28
C PHE A 276 -1.95 -20.55 -4.12
N ASP A 277 -2.16 -21.72 -3.50
CA ASP A 277 -2.20 -23.03 -4.15
C ASP A 277 -3.60 -23.48 -4.58
N GLN A 278 -4.67 -22.80 -4.13
CA GLN A 278 -6.05 -23.20 -4.37
C GLN A 278 -6.40 -23.30 -5.86
N SER A 279 -5.93 -22.36 -6.70
CA SER A 279 -6.19 -22.40 -8.14
C SER A 279 -5.56 -23.62 -8.82
N GLU A 280 -4.38 -24.05 -8.39
CA GLU A 280 -3.73 -25.26 -8.89
C GLU A 280 -4.49 -26.52 -8.45
N ILE A 281 -4.89 -26.57 -7.18
CA ILE A 281 -5.72 -27.66 -6.62
C ILE A 281 -7.04 -27.80 -7.40
N ASP A 282 -7.70 -26.68 -7.70
CA ASP A 282 -8.96 -26.67 -8.44
C ASP A 282 -8.76 -27.10 -9.89
N LEU A 283 -7.68 -26.65 -10.54
CA LEU A 283 -7.35 -27.03 -11.92
C LEU A 283 -7.12 -28.54 -12.06
N LEU A 284 -6.36 -29.14 -11.13
CA LEU A 284 -6.14 -30.58 -11.10
C LEU A 284 -7.47 -31.35 -10.99
N ARG A 285 -8.38 -30.91 -10.12
CA ARG A 285 -9.70 -31.53 -9.96
C ARG A 285 -10.60 -31.40 -11.18
N ILE A 286 -10.47 -30.33 -11.96
CA ILE A 286 -11.22 -30.15 -13.20
C ILE A 286 -10.72 -31.11 -14.29
N HIS A 287 -9.43 -31.45 -14.28
CA HIS A 287 -8.81 -32.33 -15.27
C HIS A 287 -8.85 -33.82 -14.92
N ASP A 288 -9.06 -34.17 -13.64
CA ASP A 288 -9.32 -35.53 -13.22
C ASP A 288 -10.75 -35.96 -13.64
N VAL A 289 -10.86 -36.66 -14.78
CA VAL A 289 -12.10 -37.30 -15.29
C VAL A 289 -12.24 -38.72 -14.75
#